data_AF-A0A2V3JIJ7-F1
#
_entry.id   AF-A0A2V3JIJ7-F1
#
_cell.length_a   1.000
_cell.length_b   1.000
_cell.length_c   1.000
_cell.angle_alpha   90.00
_cell.angle_beta   90.00
_cell.angle_gamma   90.00
#
_symmetry.space_group_name_H-M   'P 1'
#
loop_
_entity.id
_entity.type
_entity.pdbx_description
1 polymer ?
#
loop_
_entity_poly.entity_id
_entity_poly.type
_entity_poly.pdbx_seq_one_letter_code
_entity_poly.pdbx_strand_id
1 'polypeptide(L)'
;MARKTVRKTDRWKTKKWYQVVAPEMFGRSVICETFADAPEKLIGRTVSVTVGDMVKDFSKQNTKLHFKITDVSGDTAGTSFTGHQMTNDYIGSLIKRQTSRIDANLEVYTKDGYRMRIKPTCFTTHRAKTSQIEAVRNKVEELIHDRARKLDFEKLIEEAVNGKLSAKVYRSIKAIYPMRRVEILKTEITGTPVGN
;
A
#
# COMPACT_ATOMS: atom_id res chain seq x y z
N MET A 1 17.93 -10.34 -56.63
CA MET A 1 18.12 -11.05 -55.34
C MET A 1 16.77 -11.11 -54.62
N ALA A 2 16.21 -12.29 -54.42
CA ALA A 2 14.91 -12.44 -53.78
C ALA A 2 14.99 -12.02 -52.29
N ARG A 3 14.17 -11.05 -51.89
CA ARG A 3 14.06 -10.61 -50.50
C ARG A 3 13.50 -11.77 -49.68
N LYS A 4 14.38 -12.46 -48.94
CA LYS A 4 14.03 -13.57 -48.05
C LYS A 4 12.99 -13.06 -47.04
N THR A 5 11.72 -13.38 -47.25
CA THR A 5 10.62 -13.08 -46.34
C THR A 5 10.84 -13.92 -45.09
N VAL A 6 11.39 -13.30 -44.04
CA VAL A 6 11.53 -13.94 -42.73
C VAL A 6 10.13 -14.34 -42.27
N ARG A 7 9.90 -15.65 -42.14
CA ARG A 7 8.67 -16.18 -41.53
C ARG A 7 8.53 -15.53 -40.17
N LYS A 8 7.51 -14.68 -40.01
CA LYS A 8 7.24 -13.95 -38.78
C LYS A 8 6.78 -14.97 -37.75
N THR A 9 7.72 -15.48 -36.94
CA THR A 9 7.41 -16.41 -35.84
C THR A 9 6.38 -15.75 -34.94
N ASP A 10 5.35 -16.52 -34.58
CA ASP A 10 4.28 -16.05 -33.71
C ASP A 10 4.86 -15.60 -32.36
N ARG A 11 4.73 -14.29 -32.08
CA ARG A 11 5.28 -13.65 -30.88
C ARG A 11 4.67 -14.18 -29.59
N TRP A 12 3.52 -14.86 -29.66
CA TRP A 12 2.92 -15.49 -28.51
C TRP A 12 3.71 -16.71 -28.03
N LYS A 13 4.23 -17.52 -28.97
CA LYS A 13 4.92 -18.77 -28.66
C LYS A 13 6.26 -18.59 -27.96
N THR A 14 6.86 -17.40 -28.06
CA THR A 14 8.12 -17.06 -27.39
C THR A 14 7.93 -16.68 -25.91
N LYS A 15 6.70 -16.31 -25.50
CA LYS A 15 6.43 -15.87 -24.13
C LYS A 15 6.42 -17.06 -23.17
N LYS A 16 7.05 -16.86 -22.02
CA LYS A 16 7.00 -17.77 -20.87
C LYS A 16 6.16 -17.16 -19.76
N TRP A 17 5.54 -18.03 -18.96
CA TRP A 17 4.81 -17.65 -17.75
C TRP A 17 5.78 -17.59 -16.57
N TYR A 18 5.61 -16.57 -15.74
CA TYR A 18 6.39 -16.34 -14.54
C TYR A 18 5.45 -16.15 -13.35
N GLN A 19 5.79 -16.77 -12.24
CA GLN A 19 5.05 -16.65 -10.99
C GLN A 19 5.59 -15.48 -10.18
N VAL A 20 4.74 -14.50 -9.90
CA VAL A 20 5.08 -13.33 -9.09
C VAL A 20 4.86 -13.69 -7.62
N VAL A 21 5.93 -13.61 -6.84
CA VAL A 21 5.93 -14.02 -5.43
C VAL A 21 6.03 -12.78 -4.53
N ALA A 22 5.25 -12.79 -3.46
CA ALA A 22 5.23 -11.75 -2.46
C ALA A 22 6.56 -11.67 -1.69
N PRO A 23 6.92 -10.48 -1.15
CA PRO A 23 8.06 -10.37 -0.25
C PRO A 23 7.85 -11.23 1.01
N GLU A 24 8.95 -11.52 1.72
CA GLU A 24 8.96 -12.39 2.90
C GLU A 24 8.02 -11.92 4.02
N MET A 25 7.86 -10.59 4.18
CA MET A 25 6.91 -9.99 5.12
C MET A 25 5.43 -10.43 4.91
N PHE A 26 5.10 -10.98 3.73
CA PHE A 26 3.77 -11.51 3.39
C PHE A 26 3.76 -13.04 3.19
N GLY A 27 4.80 -13.74 3.67
CA GLY A 27 4.87 -15.21 3.67
C GLY A 27 5.21 -15.86 2.33
N ARG A 28 5.82 -15.12 1.39
CA ARG A 28 6.22 -15.61 0.04
C ARG A 28 5.11 -16.35 -0.71
N SER A 29 3.88 -15.86 -0.60
CA SER A 29 2.75 -16.37 -1.35
C SER A 29 2.84 -16.02 -2.83
N VAL A 30 2.34 -16.90 -3.70
CA VAL A 30 2.19 -16.60 -5.13
C VAL A 30 1.02 -15.64 -5.28
N ILE A 31 1.30 -14.46 -5.83
CA ILE A 31 0.35 -13.35 -5.97
C ILE A 31 -0.41 -13.47 -7.28
N CYS A 32 0.34 -13.57 -8.37
CA CYS A 32 -0.20 -13.62 -9.71
C CYS A 32 0.79 -14.28 -10.67
N GLU A 33 0.32 -14.57 -11.87
CA GLU A 33 1.16 -15.04 -12.95
C GLU A 33 1.25 -13.93 -14.01
N THR A 34 2.46 -13.70 -14.51
CA THR A 34 2.71 -12.74 -15.58
C THR A 34 3.49 -13.41 -16.69
N PHE A 35 3.16 -13.08 -17.94
CA PHE A 35 3.91 -13.58 -19.08
C PHE A 35 4.91 -12.52 -19.57
N ALA A 36 6.08 -12.99 -19.98
CA ALA A 36 7.08 -12.18 -20.66
C ALA A 36 7.89 -13.00 -21.64
N ASP A 37 8.37 -12.31 -22.67
CA ASP A 37 9.26 -12.85 -23.70
C ASP A 37 10.70 -12.99 -23.18
N ALA A 38 11.13 -12.05 -22.33
CA ALA A 38 12.43 -12.06 -21.66
C ALA A 38 12.26 -11.65 -20.19
N PRO A 39 13.08 -12.20 -19.27
CA PRO A 39 12.97 -11.91 -17.83
C PRO A 39 13.24 -10.43 -17.50
N GLU A 40 14.15 -9.78 -18.23
CA GLU A 40 14.46 -8.35 -18.06
C GLU A 40 13.23 -7.44 -18.24
N LYS A 41 12.27 -7.84 -19.09
CA LYS A 41 11.04 -7.08 -19.35
C LYS A 41 10.03 -7.14 -18.20
N LEU A 42 10.25 -8.01 -17.20
CA LEU A 42 9.42 -8.11 -16.00
C LEU A 42 9.87 -7.13 -14.92
N ILE A 43 11.17 -6.86 -14.85
CA ILE A 43 11.76 -5.98 -13.84
C ILE A 43 11.15 -4.59 -13.98
N GLY A 44 10.69 -4.03 -12.87
CA GLY A 44 10.05 -2.72 -12.80
C GLY A 44 8.54 -2.70 -13.05
N ARG A 45 7.91 -3.83 -13.44
CA ARG A 45 6.44 -3.90 -13.50
C ARG A 45 5.86 -3.79 -12.10
N THR A 46 4.73 -3.09 -12.00
CA THR A 46 3.96 -2.99 -10.76
C THR A 46 2.73 -3.88 -10.85
N VAL A 47 2.51 -4.69 -9.82
CA VAL A 47 1.36 -5.58 -9.67
C VAL A 47 0.54 -5.08 -8.49
N SER A 48 -0.77 -4.99 -8.67
CA SER A 48 -1.71 -4.66 -7.59
C SER A 48 -2.54 -5.88 -7.21
N VAL A 49 -2.55 -6.26 -5.93
CA VAL A 49 -3.39 -7.35 -5.42
C VAL A 49 -4.06 -6.96 -4.12
N THR A 50 -5.23 -7.53 -3.88
CA THR A 50 -6.03 -7.27 -2.70
C THR A 50 -5.52 -8.08 -1.51
N VAL A 51 -5.56 -7.50 -0.31
CA VAL A 51 -5.24 -8.22 0.94
C VAL A 51 -6.18 -9.42 1.13
N GLY A 52 -7.46 -9.25 0.76
CA GLY A 52 -8.45 -10.32 0.83
C GLY A 52 -8.08 -11.55 -0.01
N ASP A 53 -7.42 -11.36 -1.16
CA ASP A 53 -6.98 -12.47 -2.01
C ASP A 53 -5.76 -13.20 -1.41
N MET A 54 -4.86 -12.46 -0.75
CA MET A 54 -3.68 -13.03 -0.07
C MET A 54 -4.04 -13.83 1.18
N VAL A 55 -4.91 -13.28 2.03
CA VAL A 55 -5.27 -13.88 3.34
C VAL A 55 -6.52 -14.77 3.25
N LYS A 56 -7.23 -14.72 2.12
CA LYS A 56 -8.56 -15.34 1.93
C LYS A 56 -9.61 -14.82 2.92
N ASP A 57 -9.49 -13.55 3.31
CA ASP A 57 -10.47 -12.84 4.16
C ASP A 57 -11.20 -11.77 3.35
N PHE A 58 -12.48 -12.02 3.06
CA PHE A 58 -13.34 -11.11 2.30
C PHE A 58 -13.54 -9.75 2.97
N SER A 59 -13.36 -9.65 4.29
CA SER A 59 -13.53 -8.40 5.03
C SER A 59 -12.50 -7.33 4.65
N LYS A 60 -11.34 -7.75 4.16
CA LYS A 60 -10.20 -6.89 3.79
C LYS A 60 -10.07 -6.69 2.27
N GLN A 61 -11.14 -6.95 1.51
CA GLN A 61 -11.13 -6.78 0.06
C GLN A 61 -11.05 -5.30 -0.39
N ASN A 62 -11.27 -4.37 0.54
CA ASN A 62 -11.14 -2.94 0.33
C ASN A 62 -9.69 -2.41 0.29
N THR A 63 -8.69 -3.27 0.56
CA THR A 63 -7.29 -2.86 0.65
C THR A 63 -6.47 -3.47 -0.48
N LYS A 64 -5.91 -2.63 -1.35
CA LYS A 64 -5.00 -3.02 -2.43
C LYS A 64 -3.55 -2.77 -2.03
N LEU A 65 -2.71 -3.76 -2.22
CA LEU A 65 -1.27 -3.69 -2.07
C LEU A 65 -0.64 -3.56 -3.46
N HIS A 66 0.40 -2.73 -3.55
CA HIS A 66 1.18 -2.50 -4.76
C HIS A 66 2.58 -3.06 -4.56
N PHE A 67 2.97 -3.97 -5.44
CA PHE A 67 4.26 -4.62 -5.47
C PHE A 67 4.99 -4.28 -6.75
N LYS A 68 6.30 -4.10 -6.69
CA LYS A 68 7.17 -3.90 -7.85
C LYS A 68 8.08 -5.10 -8.01
N ILE A 69 8.17 -5.63 -9.22
CA ILE A 69 9.09 -6.74 -9.53
C ILE A 69 10.53 -6.21 -9.53
N THR A 70 11.37 -6.79 -8.69
CA THR A 70 12.78 -6.40 -8.51
C THR A 70 13.74 -7.37 -9.17
N ASP A 71 13.46 -8.66 -9.02
CA ASP A 71 14.35 -9.75 -9.41
C ASP A 71 13.53 -10.88 -10.05
N VAL A 72 14.20 -11.64 -10.90
CA VAL A 72 13.64 -12.82 -11.56
C VAL A 72 14.66 -13.94 -11.44
N SER A 73 14.27 -15.03 -10.78
CA SER A 73 15.07 -16.23 -10.60
C SER A 73 14.34 -17.41 -11.23
N GLY A 74 14.84 -17.86 -12.39
CA GLY A 74 14.18 -18.90 -13.19
C GLY A 74 12.79 -18.45 -13.64
N ASP A 75 11.76 -19.20 -13.25
CA ASP A 75 10.36 -18.91 -13.55
C ASP A 75 9.66 -18.10 -12.44
N THR A 76 10.38 -17.72 -11.39
CA THR A 76 9.84 -16.97 -10.25
C THR A 76 10.32 -15.51 -10.29
N ALA A 77 9.41 -14.57 -10.09
CA ALA A 77 9.68 -13.15 -10.01
C ALA A 77 9.51 -12.66 -8.55
N GLY A 78 10.61 -12.22 -7.94
CA GLY A 78 10.62 -11.59 -6.63
C GLY A 78 10.09 -10.16 -6.70
N THR A 79 9.42 -9.73 -5.63
CA THR A 79 8.83 -8.40 -5.55
C THR A 79 9.26 -7.65 -4.31
N SER A 80 9.35 -6.33 -4.44
CA SER A 80 9.43 -5.38 -3.34
C SER A 80 8.07 -4.72 -3.12
N PHE A 81 7.70 -4.49 -1.86
CA PHE A 81 6.51 -3.68 -1.53
C PHE A 81 6.75 -2.21 -1.95
N THR A 82 5.78 -1.61 -2.63
CA THR A 82 5.83 -0.19 -3.05
C THR A 82 4.92 0.68 -2.19
N GLY A 83 3.74 0.15 -1.82
CA GLY A 83 2.75 0.91 -1.07
C GLY A 83 1.41 0.20 -0.98
N HIS A 84 0.52 0.74 -0.16
CA HIS A 84 -0.87 0.29 -0.08
C HIS A 84 -1.83 1.40 -0.46
N GLN A 85 -3.01 1.04 -0.93
CA GLN A 85 -4.09 1.94 -1.24
C GLN A 85 -5.44 1.29 -0.96
N MET A 86 -6.34 2.03 -0.32
CA MET A 86 -7.75 1.62 -0.17
C MET A 86 -8.52 1.80 -1.50
N THR A 87 -9.53 0.98 -1.74
CA THR A 87 -10.34 1.08 -2.95
C THR A 87 -11.22 2.34 -2.96
N ASN A 88 -11.46 2.89 -4.15
CA ASN A 88 -12.21 4.13 -4.30
C ASN A 88 -13.70 3.98 -3.92
N ASP A 89 -14.30 2.82 -4.20
CA ASP A 89 -15.65 2.45 -3.78
C ASP A 89 -15.78 2.48 -2.25
N TYR A 90 -14.80 1.91 -1.55
CA TYR A 90 -14.76 1.91 -0.11
C TYR A 90 -14.60 3.33 0.45
N ILE A 91 -13.67 4.12 -0.09
CA ILE A 91 -13.50 5.54 0.30
C ILE A 91 -14.79 6.33 0.07
N GLY A 92 -15.43 6.14 -1.08
CA GLY A 92 -16.70 6.78 -1.41
C GLY A 92 -17.81 6.43 -0.42
N SER A 93 -17.89 5.17 0.03
CA SER A 93 -18.86 4.72 1.04
C SER A 93 -18.67 5.39 2.42
N LEU A 94 -17.44 5.84 2.72
CA LEU A 94 -17.14 6.54 3.96
C LEU A 94 -17.47 8.03 3.88
N ILE A 95 -17.53 8.64 2.70
CA ILE A 95 -17.83 10.08 2.61
C ILE A 95 -19.34 10.27 2.69
N LYS A 96 -19.81 10.95 3.74
CA LYS A 96 -21.24 11.27 3.93
C LYS A 96 -21.48 12.78 3.95
N ARG A 97 -22.68 13.19 3.53
CA ARG A 97 -23.13 14.59 3.64
C ARG A 97 -23.21 15.01 5.11
N GLN A 98 -23.05 16.31 5.36
CA GLN A 98 -23.09 16.93 6.71
C GLN A 98 -22.04 16.38 7.71
N THR A 99 -21.00 15.73 7.21
CA THR A 99 -19.84 15.30 8.00
C THR A 99 -18.57 15.95 7.47
N SER A 100 -17.52 15.95 8.28
CA SER A 100 -16.21 16.49 7.92
C SER A 100 -15.24 15.35 7.65
N ARG A 101 -14.44 15.51 6.59
CA ARG A 101 -13.30 14.66 6.28
C ARG A 101 -12.04 15.40 6.71
N ILE A 102 -11.22 14.76 7.54
CA ILE A 102 -9.97 15.32 8.04
C ILE A 102 -8.85 14.45 7.48
N ASP A 103 -8.08 15.02 6.56
CA ASP A 103 -6.90 14.38 5.96
C ASP A 103 -5.62 14.98 6.55
N ALA A 104 -4.60 14.13 6.69
CA ALA A 104 -3.22 14.53 6.88
C ALA A 104 -2.32 13.83 5.87
N ASN A 105 -1.21 14.46 5.50
CA ASN A 105 -0.22 13.90 4.59
C ASN A 105 1.14 13.98 5.27
N LEU A 106 1.61 12.83 5.77
CA LEU A 106 2.75 12.78 6.66
C LEU A 106 3.90 12.03 6.01
N GLU A 107 5.07 12.66 6.02
CA GLU A 107 6.31 11.99 5.69
C GLU A 107 6.98 11.53 6.97
N VAL A 108 7.20 10.23 7.09
CA VAL A 108 7.76 9.62 8.29
C VAL A 108 9.01 8.83 7.96
N TYR A 109 9.89 8.80 8.95
CA TYR A 109 11.10 7.99 8.95
C TYR A 109 10.87 6.81 9.90
N THR A 110 11.09 5.62 9.39
CA THR A 110 11.10 4.40 10.20
C THR A 110 12.43 4.25 10.92
N LYS A 111 12.47 3.35 11.91
CA LYS A 111 13.70 3.02 12.62
C LYS A 111 14.81 2.52 11.69
N ASP A 112 14.44 1.81 10.63
CA ASP A 112 15.37 1.23 9.65
C ASP A 112 15.83 2.26 8.58
N GLY A 113 15.43 3.53 8.71
CA GLY A 113 15.82 4.60 7.79
C GLY A 113 14.98 4.69 6.51
N TYR A 114 13.91 3.90 6.35
CA TYR A 114 12.97 4.10 5.23
C TYR A 114 12.20 5.40 5.40
N ARG A 115 12.10 6.15 4.30
CA ARG A 115 11.22 7.32 4.17
C ARG A 115 9.93 6.90 3.50
N MET A 116 8.82 7.05 4.20
CA MET A 116 7.49 6.74 3.66
C MET A 116 6.51 7.88 3.88
N ARG A 117 5.51 7.93 3.01
CA ARG A 117 4.39 8.86 3.10
C ARG A 117 3.14 8.10 3.52
N ILE A 118 2.53 8.53 4.61
CA ILE A 118 1.30 7.94 5.16
C ILE A 118 0.19 8.98 5.06
N LYS A 119 -0.96 8.58 4.50
CA LYS A 119 -2.15 9.42 4.39
C LYS A 119 -3.27 8.88 5.29
N PRO A 120 -3.27 9.23 6.58
CA PRO A 120 -4.39 8.95 7.47
C PRO A 120 -5.58 9.87 7.13
N THR A 121 -6.77 9.28 7.13
CA THR A 121 -8.02 10.02 6.96
C THR A 121 -8.98 9.67 8.07
N CYS A 122 -9.57 10.71 8.63
CA CYS A 122 -10.43 10.67 9.77
C CYS A 122 -11.82 11.17 9.36
N PHE A 123 -12.86 10.39 9.66
CA PHE A 123 -14.26 10.70 9.32
C PHE A 123 -15.04 11.01 10.61
N THR A 124 -15.57 12.22 10.69
CA THR A 124 -16.33 12.68 11.86
C THR A 124 -17.78 12.20 11.82
N THR A 125 -18.47 12.20 12.97
CA THR A 125 -19.92 11.92 13.04
C THR A 125 -20.77 13.10 12.56
N HIS A 126 -20.35 14.32 12.91
CA HIS A 126 -20.99 15.57 12.49
C HIS A 126 -19.96 16.55 11.92
N ARG A 127 -20.42 17.70 11.43
CA ARG A 127 -19.53 18.77 10.97
C ARG A 127 -18.68 19.29 12.14
N ALA A 128 -17.36 19.19 12.01
CA ALA A 128 -16.41 19.69 13.00
C ALA A 128 -16.06 21.16 12.72
N LYS A 129 -15.76 21.92 13.78
CA LYS A 129 -15.23 23.29 13.68
C LYS A 129 -13.77 23.26 13.22
N THR A 130 -13.28 24.33 12.59
CA THR A 130 -11.89 24.43 12.10
C THR A 130 -10.86 24.17 13.19
N SER A 131 -11.04 24.73 14.38
CA SER A 131 -10.14 24.51 15.53
C SER A 131 -10.07 23.05 15.97
N GLN A 132 -11.21 22.33 15.93
CA GLN A 132 -11.26 20.90 16.23
C GLN A 132 -10.56 20.09 15.13
N ILE A 133 -10.74 20.48 13.86
CA ILE A 133 -10.08 19.82 12.73
C ILE A 133 -8.55 19.93 12.86
N GLU A 134 -8.04 21.10 13.20
CA GLU A 134 -6.61 21.33 13.44
C GLU A 134 -6.09 20.55 14.65
N ALA A 135 -6.82 20.56 15.77
CA ALA A 135 -6.45 19.79 16.95
C ALA A 135 -6.38 18.27 16.67
N VAL A 136 -7.35 17.74 15.92
CA VAL A 136 -7.36 16.34 15.49
C VAL A 136 -6.18 16.06 14.57
N ARG A 137 -5.90 16.95 13.60
CA ARG A 137 -4.77 16.78 12.68
C ARG A 137 -3.48 16.69 13.48
N ASN A 138 -3.16 17.69 14.31
CA ASN A 138 -1.93 17.71 15.11
C ASN A 138 -1.75 16.45 15.97
N LYS A 139 -2.84 15.93 16.56
CA LYS A 139 -2.78 14.71 17.37
C LYS A 139 -2.51 13.45 16.54
N VAL A 140 -3.06 13.38 15.32
CA VAL A 140 -2.77 12.30 14.37
C VAL A 140 -1.30 12.32 13.96
N GLU A 141 -0.76 13.51 13.66
CA GLU A 141 0.64 13.66 13.24
C GLU A 141 1.59 13.22 14.34
N GLU A 142 1.39 13.70 15.57
CA GLU A 142 2.18 13.33 16.74
C GLU A 142 2.22 11.80 16.95
N LEU A 143 1.06 11.15 16.90
CA LEU A 143 0.96 9.71 17.16
C LEU A 143 1.63 8.89 16.06
N ILE A 144 1.43 9.25 14.80
CA ILE A 144 2.03 8.53 13.67
C ILE A 144 3.54 8.72 13.65
N HIS A 145 4.04 9.92 13.95
CA HIS A 145 5.48 10.16 14.08
C HIS A 145 6.11 9.36 15.23
N ASP A 146 5.48 9.34 16.40
CA ASP A 146 5.95 8.54 17.54
C ASP A 146 5.98 7.05 17.20
N ARG A 147 4.94 6.56 16.51
CA ARG A 147 4.87 5.14 16.13
C ARG A 147 5.89 4.77 15.07
N ALA A 148 6.10 5.63 14.07
CA ALA A 148 7.07 5.41 13.00
C ALA A 148 8.51 5.36 13.53
N ARG A 149 8.87 6.21 14.50
CA ARG A 149 10.20 6.19 15.13
C ARG A 149 10.48 4.92 15.94
N LYS A 150 9.45 4.30 16.51
CA LYS A 150 9.57 3.10 17.36
C LYS A 150 9.54 1.79 16.60
N LEU A 151 8.94 1.78 15.41
CA LEU A 151 8.72 0.57 14.63
C LEU A 151 9.68 0.43 13.45
N ASP A 152 10.02 -0.81 13.19
CA ASP A 152 10.67 -1.26 11.96
C ASP A 152 9.67 -1.13 10.79
N PHE A 153 10.18 -1.05 9.56
CA PHE A 153 9.40 -0.84 8.34
C PHE A 153 8.30 -1.90 8.15
N GLU A 154 8.66 -3.17 8.29
CA GLU A 154 7.73 -4.29 8.09
C GLU A 154 6.57 -4.26 9.08
N LYS A 155 6.88 -4.04 10.36
CA LYS A 155 5.89 -3.95 11.44
C LYS A 155 4.96 -2.76 11.25
N LEU A 156 5.48 -1.63 10.78
CA LEU A 156 4.66 -0.44 10.53
C LEU A 156 3.66 -0.68 9.39
N ILE A 157 4.06 -1.35 8.32
CA ILE A 157 3.16 -1.73 7.23
C ILE A 157 2.13 -2.75 7.70
N GLU A 158 2.54 -3.75 8.47
CA GLU A 158 1.62 -4.73 9.05
C GLU A 158 0.56 -4.05 9.93
N GLU A 159 0.96 -3.11 10.80
CA GLU A 159 0.02 -2.34 11.63
C GLU A 159 -0.91 -1.44 10.80
N ALA A 160 -0.41 -0.89 9.69
CA ALA A 160 -1.20 -0.05 8.80
C ALA A 160 -2.25 -0.85 8.02
N VAL A 161 -1.84 -1.98 7.42
CA VAL A 161 -2.71 -2.86 6.62
C VAL A 161 -3.73 -3.59 7.49
N ASN A 162 -3.36 -4.01 8.70
CA ASN A 162 -4.27 -4.67 9.63
C ASN A 162 -5.18 -3.69 10.39
N GLY A 163 -5.01 -2.38 10.22
CA GLY A 163 -5.82 -1.36 10.89
C GLY A 163 -5.52 -1.17 12.39
N LYS A 164 -4.44 -1.79 12.92
CA LYS A 164 -3.98 -1.58 14.30
C LYS A 164 -3.58 -0.12 14.53
N LEU A 165 -2.94 0.50 13.52
CA LEU A 165 -2.56 1.91 13.56
C LEU A 165 -3.81 2.82 13.55
N SER A 166 -4.79 2.53 12.68
CA SER A 166 -6.08 3.22 12.64
C SER A 166 -6.83 3.15 13.97
N ALA A 167 -6.85 1.98 14.61
CA ALA A 167 -7.53 1.77 15.89
C ALA A 167 -6.87 2.55 17.04
N LYS A 168 -5.53 2.66 17.07
CA LYS A 168 -4.82 3.49 18.05
C LYS A 168 -5.16 4.97 17.87
N VAL A 169 -5.11 5.45 16.62
CA VAL A 169 -5.45 6.84 16.27
C VAL A 169 -6.90 7.16 16.68
N TYR A 170 -7.84 6.24 16.43
CA TYR A 170 -9.24 6.38 16.85
C TYR A 170 -9.38 6.59 18.36
N ARG A 171 -8.69 5.79 19.18
CA ARG A 171 -8.75 5.88 20.65
C ARG A 171 -8.22 7.21 21.16
N SER A 172 -7.12 7.72 20.59
CA SER A 172 -6.51 8.99 21.00
C SER A 172 -7.35 10.20 20.60
N ILE A 173 -8.02 10.16 19.44
CA ILE A 173 -8.83 11.30 18.96
C ILE A 173 -10.19 11.37 19.65
N LYS A 174 -10.73 10.25 20.11
CA LYS A 174 -12.07 10.20 20.73
C LYS A 174 -12.25 11.20 21.89
N ALA A 175 -11.16 11.56 22.58
CA ALA A 175 -11.18 12.58 23.64
C ALA A 175 -11.41 14.01 23.12
N ILE A 176 -11.03 14.31 21.87
CA ILE A 176 -11.15 15.64 21.25
C ILE A 176 -12.51 15.78 20.56
N TYR A 177 -12.88 14.79 19.74
CA TYR A 177 -14.11 14.83 18.95
C TYR A 177 -14.61 13.42 18.64
N PRO A 178 -15.95 13.18 18.62
CA PRO A 178 -16.51 11.90 18.24
C PRO A 178 -16.25 11.58 16.76
N MET A 179 -15.48 10.52 16.53
CA MET A 179 -15.16 10.02 15.19
C MET A 179 -16.02 8.80 14.86
N ARG A 180 -16.45 8.70 13.59
CA ARG A 180 -17.15 7.52 13.09
C ARG A 180 -16.15 6.45 12.66
N ARG A 181 -15.12 6.84 11.91
CA ARG A 181 -14.10 5.91 11.41
C ARG A 181 -12.79 6.62 11.16
N VAL A 182 -11.69 5.90 11.36
CA VAL A 182 -10.34 6.33 11.01
C VAL A 182 -9.77 5.23 10.14
N GLU A 183 -9.19 5.60 9.01
CA GLU A 183 -8.53 4.67 8.09
C GLU A 183 -7.25 5.29 7.56
N ILE A 184 -6.31 4.45 7.15
CA ILE A 184 -5.14 4.90 6.39
C ILE A 184 -5.47 4.64 4.93
N LEU A 185 -5.55 5.70 4.12
CA LEU A 185 -6.00 5.57 2.74
C LEU A 185 -4.89 5.11 1.81
N LYS A 186 -3.67 5.57 2.08
CA LYS A 186 -2.52 5.29 1.23
C LYS A 186 -1.23 5.30 2.03
N THR A 187 -0.35 4.36 1.71
CA THR A 187 1.07 4.42 2.08
C THR A 187 1.90 4.34 0.82
N GLU A 188 2.95 5.17 0.74
CA GLU A 188 3.88 5.20 -0.39
C GLU A 188 5.30 5.20 0.16
N ILE A 189 6.18 4.36 -0.37
CA ILE A 189 7.61 4.45 -0.07
C ILE A 189 8.20 5.56 -0.94
N THR A 190 8.80 6.57 -0.31
CA THR A 190 9.41 7.71 -0.99
C THR A 190 10.92 7.54 -1.10
N GLY A 191 11.54 6.83 -0.17
CA GLY A 191 12.97 6.53 -0.21
C GLY A 191 13.29 5.24 0.53
N THR A 192 14.01 4.35 -0.14
CA THR A 192 14.69 3.21 0.48
C THR A 192 15.96 3.73 1.17
N PRO A 193 16.31 3.25 2.37
CA PRO A 193 17.60 3.57 2.96
C PRO A 193 18.70 3.11 1.99
N VAL A 194 19.59 4.02 1.63
CA VAL A 194 20.81 3.66 0.91
C VAL A 194 21.69 2.97 1.93
N GLY A 195 21.73 1.64 1.90
CA GLY A 195 22.77 0.90 2.59
C GLY A 195 24.11 1.30 1.99
N ASN A 196 25.07 1.68 2.85
CA ASN A 196 26.49 1.61 2.51
C ASN A 196 26.89 0.16 2.27
#